data_AF-A0A2I1BX89-F1
#
_entry.id   AF-A0A2I1BX89-F1
#
_cell.length_a   1.000
_cell.length_b   1.000
_cell.length_c   1.000
_cell.angle_alpha   90.00
_cell.angle_beta   90.00
_cell.angle_gamma   90.00
#
_symmetry.space_group_name_H-M   'P 1'
#
loop_
_entity.id
_entity.type
_entity.pdbx_description
1 polymer ?
#
loop_
_entity_poly.entity_id
_entity_poly.type
_entity_poly.pdbx_seq_one_letter_code
_entity_poly.pdbx_strand_id
1 'polypeptide(L)'
;MDQSMKPLLAPTEQPRRHLTASTIAFVLPNQFSLGTLLCIGALLQIILCAILPLRYAAIPCATILLISILTTIQNYFQPKTNPFMADVVPGRTTAQIPGQDGKYGPEPGKGSVVVFHLGIQYNHPLGIFAPHMLEISNKFMAMQQDILRRKDELGLLAVQTWRGSERSSNNTTLIKYFFKDVESIHKFAHEPLHKETWAYYNQHHPGHVGIFHETYITKDGGYENMYVNCHPILLGRGEVKVNCRKGGTEEWTGTLVSADTPGLKSFKARLGKHD
;
A
#
# COMPACT_ATOMS: atom_id res chain seq x y z
N MET A 1 -25.06 10.51 25.04
CA MET A 1 -24.73 10.49 23.61
C MET A 1 -23.97 9.21 23.35
N ASP A 2 -24.37 8.43 22.34
CA ASP A 2 -23.69 7.20 21.97
C ASP A 2 -22.24 7.51 21.56
N GLN A 3 -21.28 7.00 22.35
CA GLN A 3 -19.84 7.13 22.10
C GLN A 3 -19.31 5.97 21.24
N SER A 4 -20.18 5.06 20.77
CA SER A 4 -19.76 3.93 19.97
C SER A 4 -19.14 4.41 18.66
N MET A 5 -17.93 3.93 18.39
CA MET A 5 -17.28 4.19 17.11
C MET A 5 -18.02 3.42 16.04
N LYS A 6 -18.44 4.11 14.97
CA LYS A 6 -19.20 3.50 13.89
C LYS A 6 -18.24 2.98 12.81
N PRO A 7 -18.09 1.65 12.64
CA PRO A 7 -17.32 1.09 11.53
C PRO A 7 -17.93 1.49 10.19
N LEU A 8 -17.07 1.79 9.22
CA LEU A 8 -17.48 2.16 7.87
C LEU A 8 -17.32 1.01 6.86
N LEU A 9 -16.55 -0.01 7.22
CA LEU A 9 -16.34 -1.21 6.43
C LEU A 9 -17.00 -2.39 7.15
N ALA A 10 -17.83 -3.15 6.44
CA ALA A 10 -18.41 -4.37 6.97
C ALA A 10 -17.33 -5.43 7.24
N PRO A 11 -17.49 -6.30 8.25
CA PRO A 11 -16.61 -7.45 8.44
C PRO A 11 -16.62 -8.38 7.22
N THR A 12 -15.52 -9.10 6.99
CA THR A 12 -15.35 -10.03 5.88
C THR A 12 -14.75 -11.35 6.36
N GLU A 13 -15.05 -12.48 5.71
CA GLU A 13 -14.47 -13.79 6.11
C GLU A 13 -12.96 -13.90 5.82
N GLN A 14 -12.47 -13.11 4.87
CA GLN A 14 -11.08 -13.07 4.45
C GLN A 14 -10.55 -11.62 4.48
N PRO A 15 -9.23 -11.40 4.58
CA PRO A 15 -8.66 -10.07 4.47
C PRO A 15 -9.02 -9.42 3.13
N ARG A 16 -9.37 -8.14 3.13
CA ARG A 16 -9.72 -7.41 1.91
C ARG A 16 -8.52 -7.33 0.98
N ARG A 17 -8.76 -7.72 -0.26
CA ARG A 17 -7.82 -7.46 -1.36
C ARG A 17 -8.04 -6.06 -1.88
N HIS A 18 -7.07 -5.18 -1.64
CA HIS A 18 -7.04 -3.89 -2.30
C HIS A 18 -6.42 -4.05 -3.67
N LEU A 19 -7.04 -3.46 -4.70
CA LEU A 19 -6.50 -3.43 -6.05
C LEU A 19 -5.16 -2.69 -6.03
N THR A 20 -4.06 -3.44 -6.11
CA THR A 20 -2.75 -2.87 -6.40
C THR A 20 -2.65 -2.64 -7.90
N ALA A 21 -2.12 -1.50 -8.34
CA ALA A 21 -1.67 -1.35 -9.73
C ALA A 21 -0.82 -2.58 -10.10
N SER A 22 -0.96 -3.09 -11.32
CA SER A 22 -0.23 -4.28 -11.72
C SER A 22 1.26 -4.10 -11.46
N THR A 23 1.96 -5.14 -11.02
CA THR A 23 3.41 -5.08 -10.75
C THR A 23 4.16 -4.51 -11.95
N ILE A 24 3.70 -4.80 -13.17
CA ILE A 24 4.23 -4.25 -14.42
C ILE A 24 4.02 -2.73 -14.49
N ALA A 25 2.81 -2.23 -14.22
CA ALA A 25 2.54 -0.79 -14.21
C ALA A 25 3.32 -0.05 -13.11
N PHE A 26 3.62 -0.71 -11.99
CA PHE A 26 4.44 -0.13 -10.93
C PHE A 26 5.94 -0.10 -11.28
N VAL A 27 6.44 -1.17 -11.93
CA VAL A 27 7.88 -1.40 -12.16
C VAL A 27 8.37 -0.81 -13.49
N LEU A 28 7.64 -1.00 -14.59
CA LEU A 28 8.12 -0.78 -15.96
C LEU A 28 8.29 0.71 -16.34
N PRO A 29 7.32 1.62 -16.10
CA PRO A 29 7.44 3.02 -16.50
C PRO A 29 8.55 3.78 -15.76
N ASN A 30 9.11 3.19 -14.72
CA ASN A 30 10.00 3.88 -13.79
C ASN A 30 11.43 3.30 -13.77
N GLN A 31 11.76 2.36 -14.67
CA GLN A 31 13.16 1.96 -14.91
C GLN A 31 13.87 2.93 -15.86
N PHE A 32 13.10 3.70 -16.63
CA PHE A 32 13.59 4.64 -17.62
C PHE A 32 13.12 6.05 -17.28
N SER A 33 13.94 7.05 -17.60
CA SER A 33 13.49 8.45 -17.50
C SER A 33 12.31 8.70 -18.46
N LEU A 34 11.47 9.68 -18.15
CA LEU A 34 10.38 10.08 -19.05
C LEU A 34 10.91 10.41 -20.46
N GLY A 35 12.05 11.11 -20.55
CA GLY A 35 12.69 11.40 -21.84
C GLY A 35 13.09 10.12 -22.60
N THR A 36 13.67 9.15 -21.90
CA THR A 36 14.02 7.85 -22.50
C THR A 36 12.78 7.11 -23.02
N LEU A 37 11.68 7.09 -22.26
CA LEU A 37 10.43 6.47 -22.71
C LEU A 37 9.85 7.17 -23.94
N LEU A 38 9.87 8.50 -23.96
CA LEU A 38 9.42 9.29 -25.12
C LEU A 38 10.29 9.00 -26.35
N CYS A 39 11.61 8.93 -26.19
CA CYS A 39 12.53 8.57 -27.26
C CYS A 39 12.31 7.14 -27.77
N ILE A 40 12.09 6.16 -26.88
CA ILE A 40 11.77 4.77 -27.26
C ILE A 40 10.47 4.74 -28.06
N GLY A 41 9.41 5.39 -27.57
CA GLY A 41 8.13 5.48 -28.28
C GLY A 41 8.26 6.15 -29.64
N ALA A 42 9.00 7.26 -29.74
CA ALA A 42 9.27 7.95 -30.99
C ALA A 42 10.06 7.08 -31.98
N LEU A 43 11.09 6.38 -31.50
CA LEU A 43 11.89 5.46 -32.33
C LEU A 43 11.03 4.31 -32.89
N LEU A 44 10.21 3.68 -32.04
CA LEU A 44 9.28 2.64 -32.47
C LEU A 44 8.29 3.16 -33.52
N GLN A 45 7.78 4.39 -33.33
CA GLN A 45 6.90 5.02 -34.30
C GLN A 45 7.60 5.31 -35.64
N ILE A 46 8.86 5.75 -35.62
CA ILE A 46 9.68 5.97 -36.82
C ILE A 46 9.88 4.65 -37.58
N ILE A 47 10.20 3.56 -36.87
CA ILE A 47 10.36 2.22 -37.46
C ILE A 47 9.05 1.77 -38.12
N LEU A 48 7.90 1.96 -37.47
CA LEU A 48 6.60 1.64 -38.04
C LEU A 48 6.33 2.43 -39.32
N CYS A 49 6.63 3.74 -39.34
CA CYS A 49 6.49 4.59 -40.53
C CYS A 49 7.45 4.21 -41.66
N ALA A 50 8.60 3.60 -41.36
CA ALA A 50 9.55 3.13 -42.36
C ALA A 50 9.12 1.81 -43.02
N ILE A 51 8.42 0.94 -42.29
CA ILE A 51 8.00 -0.39 -42.77
C ILE A 51 6.60 -0.35 -43.39
N LEU A 52 5.70 0.47 -42.85
CA LEU A 52 4.28 0.50 -43.23
C LEU A 52 3.89 1.85 -43.84
N PRO A 53 2.91 1.87 -44.78
CA PRO A 53 2.29 3.12 -45.22
C PRO A 53 1.78 3.94 -44.03
N LEU A 54 1.95 5.27 -44.10
CA LEU A 54 1.66 6.20 -42.99
C LEU A 54 0.26 5.98 -42.36
N ARG A 55 -0.74 5.68 -43.19
CA ARG A 55 -2.12 5.38 -42.74
C ARG A 55 -2.22 4.21 -41.77
N TYR A 56 -1.36 3.20 -41.89
CA TYR A 56 -1.33 2.05 -40.99
C TYR A 56 -0.37 2.27 -39.82
N ALA A 57 0.77 2.93 -40.06
CA ALA A 57 1.74 3.25 -39.03
C ALA A 57 1.17 4.16 -37.92
N ALA A 58 0.24 5.06 -38.25
CA ALA A 58 -0.38 5.96 -37.28
C ALA A 58 -1.47 5.30 -36.40
N ILE A 59 -1.96 4.12 -36.77
CA ILE A 59 -3.09 3.46 -36.08
C ILE A 59 -2.81 3.24 -34.59
N PRO A 60 -1.67 2.65 -34.16
CA PRO A 60 -1.45 2.36 -32.75
C PRO A 60 -1.49 3.61 -31.85
N CYS A 61 -0.78 4.68 -32.23
CA CYS A 61 -0.79 5.94 -31.50
C CYS A 61 -2.18 6.59 -31.48
N ALA A 62 -2.85 6.63 -32.64
CA ALA A 62 -4.21 7.19 -32.74
C ALA A 62 -5.20 6.40 -31.88
N THR A 63 -5.12 5.06 -31.87
CA THR A 63 -5.98 4.19 -31.06
C THR A 63 -5.74 4.39 -29.57
N ILE A 64 -4.48 4.42 -29.11
CA ILE A 64 -4.17 4.64 -27.69
C ILE A 64 -4.65 6.03 -27.23
N LEU A 65 -4.41 7.06 -28.05
CA LEU A 65 -4.88 8.41 -27.76
C LEU A 65 -6.41 8.49 -27.72
N LEU A 66 -7.09 7.86 -28.68
CA LEU A 66 -8.54 7.80 -28.73
C LEU A 66 -9.11 7.08 -27.50
N ILE A 67 -8.57 5.92 -27.13
CA ILE A 67 -8.96 5.19 -25.92
C ILE A 67 -8.76 6.10 -24.70
N SER A 68 -7.61 6.75 -24.55
CA SER A 68 -7.33 7.65 -23.42
C SER A 68 -8.33 8.81 -23.34
N ILE A 69 -8.65 9.43 -24.48
CA ILE A 69 -9.63 10.53 -24.55
C ILE A 69 -11.03 10.01 -24.21
N LEU A 70 -11.48 8.92 -24.83
CA LEU A 70 -12.79 8.34 -24.58
C LEU A 70 -12.95 7.88 -23.12
N THR A 71 -11.93 7.24 -22.54
CA THR A 71 -11.94 6.87 -21.12
C THR A 71 -11.99 8.11 -20.21
N THR A 72 -11.26 9.19 -20.55
CA THR A 72 -11.31 10.44 -19.78
C THR A 72 -12.70 11.09 -19.85
N ILE A 73 -13.28 11.16 -21.04
CA ILE A 73 -14.65 11.65 -21.27
C ILE A 73 -15.65 10.80 -20.49
N GLN A 74 -15.56 9.47 -20.59
CA GLN A 74 -16.43 8.56 -19.86
C GLN A 74 -16.33 8.77 -18.34
N ASN A 75 -15.11 8.87 -17.79
CA ASN A 75 -14.90 9.11 -16.36
C ASN A 75 -15.42 10.47 -15.90
N TYR A 76 -15.36 11.49 -16.76
CA TYR A 76 -15.92 12.81 -16.48
C TYR A 76 -17.46 12.78 -16.44
N PHE A 77 -18.11 12.15 -17.43
CA PHE A 77 -19.58 12.11 -17.53
C PHE A 77 -20.24 11.05 -16.65
N GLN A 78 -19.50 10.02 -16.22
CA GLN A 78 -19.98 8.96 -15.33
C GLN A 78 -19.13 8.90 -14.05
N PRO A 79 -19.28 9.87 -13.12
CA PRO A 79 -18.52 9.90 -11.87
C PRO A 79 -18.66 8.62 -11.02
N LYS A 80 -19.76 7.88 -11.16
CA LYS A 80 -20.03 6.63 -10.43
C LYS A 80 -19.17 5.44 -10.89
N THR A 81 -18.71 5.45 -12.15
CA THR A 81 -17.80 4.43 -12.69
C THR A 81 -16.35 4.93 -12.73
N ASN A 82 -16.10 6.13 -12.21
CA ASN A 82 -14.79 6.74 -12.21
C ASN A 82 -13.81 5.91 -11.37
N PRO A 83 -12.76 5.33 -11.97
CA PRO A 83 -11.74 4.58 -11.24
C PRO A 83 -11.06 5.40 -10.13
N PHE A 84 -11.00 6.72 -10.24
CA PHE A 84 -10.42 7.60 -9.21
C PHE A 84 -11.27 7.66 -7.93
N MET A 85 -12.57 7.39 -8.04
CA MET A 85 -13.51 7.35 -6.92
C MET A 85 -13.75 5.93 -6.40
N ALA A 86 -13.11 4.91 -6.99
CA ALA A 86 -13.22 3.53 -6.55
C ALA A 86 -12.78 3.41 -5.09
N ASP A 87 -13.62 2.76 -4.27
CA ASP A 87 -13.43 2.53 -2.84
C ASP A 87 -13.26 3.81 -1.98
N VAL A 88 -13.47 5.01 -2.53
CA VAL A 88 -13.40 6.25 -1.76
C VAL A 88 -14.53 6.29 -0.73
N VAL A 89 -14.15 6.48 0.54
CA VAL A 89 -15.09 6.67 1.63
C VAL A 89 -15.31 8.17 1.82
N PRO A 90 -16.50 8.70 1.48
CA PRO A 90 -16.78 10.12 1.59
C PRO A 90 -16.87 10.56 3.06
N GLY A 91 -16.48 11.81 3.33
CA GLY A 91 -16.52 12.39 4.67
C GLY A 91 -15.24 12.12 5.48
N ARG A 92 -15.32 12.41 6.78
CA ARG A 92 -14.18 12.31 7.70
C ARG A 92 -14.15 10.95 8.37
N THR A 93 -12.99 10.30 8.28
CA THR A 93 -12.76 8.96 8.81
C THR A 93 -11.46 8.91 9.59
N THR A 94 -11.35 7.97 10.52
CA THR A 94 -10.15 7.71 11.31
C THR A 94 -9.98 6.20 11.50
N ALA A 95 -8.76 5.75 11.72
CA ALA A 95 -8.42 4.37 11.99
C ALA A 95 -8.32 4.14 13.50
N GLN A 96 -9.11 3.20 13.99
CA GLN A 96 -9.17 2.74 15.37
C GLN A 96 -9.10 1.21 15.34
N ILE A 97 -8.26 0.62 16.18
CA ILE A 97 -8.06 -0.83 16.15
C ILE A 97 -9.17 -1.50 16.96
N PRO A 98 -9.95 -2.42 16.38
CA PRO A 98 -10.98 -3.13 17.12
C PRO A 98 -10.35 -4.09 18.14
N GLY A 99 -11.07 -4.35 19.23
CA GLY A 99 -10.71 -5.43 20.16
C GLY A 99 -10.85 -6.81 19.53
N GLN A 100 -10.35 -7.84 20.21
CA GLN A 100 -10.48 -9.24 19.76
C GLN A 100 -11.94 -9.72 19.65
N ASP A 101 -12.87 -9.02 20.32
CA ASP A 101 -14.31 -9.25 20.28
C ASP A 101 -15.01 -8.57 19.08
N GLY A 102 -14.24 -7.90 18.20
CA GLY A 102 -14.76 -7.19 17.04
C GLY A 102 -15.39 -5.84 17.35
N LYS A 103 -15.38 -5.42 18.62
CA LYS A 103 -15.95 -4.13 19.03
C LYS A 103 -14.87 -3.07 19.12
N TYR A 104 -15.25 -1.86 18.77
CA TYR A 104 -14.46 -0.68 19.04
C TYR A 104 -14.76 -0.24 20.48
N GLY A 105 -13.73 -0.24 21.32
CA GLY A 105 -13.86 0.17 22.72
C GLY A 105 -14.26 1.65 22.85
N PRO A 106 -14.64 2.09 24.05
CA PRO A 106 -15.00 3.50 24.30
C PRO A 106 -13.78 4.44 24.27
N GLU A 107 -12.56 3.91 24.30
CA GLU A 107 -11.30 4.65 24.37
C GLU A 107 -10.66 4.75 22.97
N PRO A 108 -10.66 5.94 22.34
CA PRO A 108 -9.91 6.17 21.12
C PRO A 108 -8.40 6.02 21.33
N GLY A 109 -7.70 5.57 20.28
CA GLY A 109 -6.24 5.42 20.29
C GLY A 109 -5.76 4.25 21.16
N LYS A 110 -6.65 3.33 21.55
CA LYS A 110 -6.30 2.18 22.38
C LYS A 110 -5.49 1.15 21.59
N GLY A 111 -4.48 0.58 22.25
CA GLY A 111 -3.54 -0.37 21.66
C GLY A 111 -2.28 0.30 21.12
N SER A 112 -1.24 -0.52 20.94
CA SER A 112 -0.01 -0.11 20.27
C SER A 112 -0.13 -0.21 18.77
N VAL A 113 0.69 0.58 18.06
CA VAL A 113 0.94 0.40 16.63
C VAL A 113 2.44 0.53 16.39
N VAL A 114 3.01 -0.38 15.62
CA VAL A 114 4.37 -0.24 15.12
C VAL A 114 4.31 0.09 13.64
N VAL A 115 4.89 1.23 13.26
CA VAL A 115 5.04 1.64 11.87
C VAL A 115 6.47 1.31 11.43
N PHE A 116 6.60 0.37 10.51
CA PHE A 116 7.89 -0.05 9.98
C PHE A 116 8.02 0.39 8.53
N HIS A 117 8.96 1.29 8.29
CA HIS A 117 9.39 1.70 6.97
C HIS A 117 10.50 0.77 6.51
N LEU A 118 10.31 0.11 5.38
CA LEU A 118 11.35 -0.65 4.69
C LEU A 118 11.58 -0.04 3.32
N GLY A 119 12.82 0.34 3.06
CA GLY A 119 13.25 0.97 1.84
C GLY A 119 14.17 0.10 1.02
N ILE A 120 13.97 0.10 -0.29
CA ILE A 120 14.89 -0.50 -1.26
C ILE A 120 15.24 0.56 -2.29
N GLN A 121 16.52 0.79 -2.51
CA GLN A 121 17.05 1.75 -3.46
C GLN A 121 17.94 1.05 -4.49
N TYR A 122 17.74 1.36 -5.78
CA TYR A 122 18.48 0.76 -6.89
C TYR A 122 19.43 1.77 -7.50
N ASN A 123 20.72 1.69 -7.19
CA ASN A 123 21.72 2.66 -7.67
C ASN A 123 22.35 2.27 -9.01
N HIS A 124 21.98 1.12 -9.57
CA HIS A 124 22.46 0.67 -10.88
C HIS A 124 21.61 1.27 -12.03
N PRO A 125 22.20 1.73 -13.15
CA PRO A 125 21.46 2.30 -14.28
C PRO A 125 20.53 1.30 -14.99
N LEU A 126 20.82 0.00 -14.89
CA LEU A 126 19.94 -1.07 -15.39
C LEU A 126 18.76 -1.39 -14.44
N GLY A 127 18.67 -0.72 -13.29
CA GLY A 127 17.59 -0.91 -12.32
C GLY A 127 17.43 -2.37 -11.90
N ILE A 128 16.24 -2.93 -12.11
CA ILE A 128 15.92 -4.32 -11.76
C ILE A 128 16.72 -5.38 -12.54
N PHE A 129 17.32 -5.01 -13.68
CA PHE A 129 18.12 -5.92 -14.51
C PHE A 129 19.59 -5.99 -14.09
N ALA A 130 19.97 -5.27 -13.03
CA ALA A 130 21.32 -5.30 -12.51
C ALA A 130 21.68 -6.67 -11.90
N PRO A 131 22.98 -7.00 -11.77
CA PRO A 131 23.42 -8.22 -11.08
C PRO A 131 22.78 -8.35 -9.69
N HIS A 132 22.39 -9.57 -9.31
CA HIS A 132 21.72 -9.93 -8.05
C HIS A 132 20.31 -9.34 -7.81
N MET A 133 19.85 -8.38 -8.61
CA MET A 133 18.57 -7.72 -8.38
C MET A 133 17.36 -8.63 -8.56
N LEU A 134 17.39 -9.49 -9.58
CA LEU A 134 16.31 -10.44 -9.82
C LEU A 134 16.12 -11.37 -8.61
N GLU A 135 17.22 -11.93 -8.10
CA GLU A 135 17.18 -12.84 -6.96
C GLU A 135 16.72 -12.15 -5.67
N ILE A 136 17.24 -10.95 -5.38
CA ILE A 136 16.80 -10.14 -4.23
C ILE A 136 15.31 -9.81 -4.35
N SER A 137 14.86 -9.43 -5.53
CA SER A 137 13.44 -9.09 -5.77
C SER A 137 12.54 -10.31 -5.60
N ASN A 138 12.96 -11.49 -6.08
CA ASN A 138 12.20 -12.74 -5.91
C ASN A 138 12.09 -13.15 -4.44
N LYS A 139 13.20 -13.11 -3.69
CA LYS A 139 13.20 -13.39 -2.25
C LYS A 139 12.32 -12.41 -1.48
N PHE A 140 12.41 -11.13 -1.83
CA PHE A 140 11.58 -10.09 -1.24
C PHE A 140 10.08 -10.31 -1.53
N MET A 141 9.73 -10.64 -2.77
CA MET A 141 8.34 -10.95 -3.14
C MET A 141 7.81 -12.18 -2.40
N ALA A 142 8.63 -13.24 -2.25
CA ALA A 142 8.25 -14.43 -1.49
C ALA A 142 7.97 -14.08 -0.01
N MET A 143 8.83 -13.28 0.62
CA MET A 143 8.63 -12.79 1.98
C MET A 143 7.36 -11.94 2.12
N GLN A 144 7.06 -11.08 1.13
CA GLN A 144 5.83 -10.29 1.11
C GLN A 144 4.57 -11.15 0.99
N GLN A 145 4.61 -12.18 0.13
CA GLN A 145 3.51 -13.11 -0.01
C GLN A 145 3.28 -13.91 1.27
N ASP A 146 4.36 -14.32 1.94
CA ASP A 146 4.25 -15.06 3.21
C ASP A 146 3.62 -14.23 4.32
N ILE A 147 4.09 -12.99 4.54
CA ILE A 147 3.52 -12.13 5.58
C ILE A 147 2.07 -11.75 5.30
N LEU A 148 1.69 -11.56 4.04
CA LEU A 148 0.29 -11.31 3.65
C LEU A 148 -0.60 -12.53 3.90
N ARG A 149 -0.09 -13.74 3.65
CA ARG A 149 -0.81 -15.00 3.91
C ARG A 149 -0.97 -15.27 5.40
N ARG A 150 0.06 -14.96 6.19
CA ARG A 150 0.13 -15.15 7.66
C ARG A 150 -0.14 -13.85 8.42
N LYS A 151 -0.95 -12.95 7.84
CA LYS A 151 -1.21 -11.59 8.32
C LYS A 151 -1.53 -11.53 9.82
N ASP A 152 -2.47 -12.36 10.28
CA ASP A 152 -2.88 -12.42 11.69
C ASP A 152 -1.78 -12.99 12.60
N GLU A 153 -1.17 -14.10 12.18
CA GLU A 153 -0.14 -14.81 12.94
C GLU A 153 1.13 -13.98 13.17
N LEU A 154 1.43 -13.07 12.23
CA LEU A 154 2.54 -12.12 12.29
C LEU A 154 2.11 -10.72 12.71
N GLY A 155 0.85 -10.54 13.14
CA GLY A 155 0.33 -9.29 13.68
C GLY A 155 0.38 -8.11 12.72
N LEU A 156 0.33 -8.36 11.41
CA LEU A 156 0.30 -7.34 10.37
C LEU A 156 -1.12 -6.75 10.25
N LEU A 157 -1.25 -5.44 10.42
CA LEU A 157 -2.51 -4.70 10.26
C LEU A 157 -2.69 -4.27 8.80
N ALA A 158 -1.66 -3.64 8.24
CA ALA A 158 -1.67 -3.11 6.88
C ALA A 158 -0.26 -3.09 6.29
N VAL A 159 -0.18 -3.18 4.96
CA VAL A 159 1.04 -2.92 4.21
C VAL A 159 0.72 -2.08 2.99
N GLN A 160 1.59 -1.12 2.67
CA GLN A 160 1.45 -0.31 1.48
C GLN A 160 2.79 0.11 0.90
N THR A 161 2.91 -0.03 -0.42
CA THR A 161 4.09 0.36 -1.18
C THR A 161 3.92 1.76 -1.76
N TRP A 162 4.99 2.55 -1.67
CA TRP A 162 5.15 3.90 -2.17
C TRP A 162 6.44 3.97 -2.98
N ARG A 163 6.48 4.91 -3.92
CA ARG A 163 7.68 5.16 -4.71
C ARG A 163 8.19 6.57 -4.45
N GLY A 164 9.50 6.70 -4.29
CA GLY A 164 10.14 7.99 -4.14
C GLY A 164 10.12 8.77 -5.46
N SER A 165 9.78 10.06 -5.37
CA SER A 165 9.81 11.03 -6.48
C SER A 165 10.74 12.22 -6.21
N GLU A 166 11.56 12.13 -5.16
CA GLU A 166 12.45 13.21 -4.72
C GLU A 166 13.66 13.40 -5.64
N ARG A 167 14.13 12.30 -6.25
CA ARG A 167 15.31 12.29 -7.13
C ARG A 167 14.88 12.02 -8.56
N SER A 168 15.57 12.62 -9.53
CA SER A 168 15.34 12.37 -10.96
C SER A 168 15.46 10.89 -11.36
N SER A 169 16.19 10.09 -10.56
CA SER A 169 16.35 8.65 -10.75
C SER A 169 15.10 7.84 -10.40
N ASN A 170 14.17 8.36 -9.58
CA ASN A 170 12.96 7.65 -9.10
C ASN A 170 13.23 6.19 -8.66
N ASN A 171 14.40 5.94 -8.07
CA ASN A 171 14.98 4.62 -7.89
C ASN A 171 14.78 4.03 -6.49
N THR A 172 13.86 4.60 -5.70
CA THR A 172 13.61 4.20 -4.32
C THR A 172 12.16 3.76 -4.16
N THR A 173 11.97 2.58 -3.56
CA THR A 173 10.68 2.04 -3.14
C THR A 173 10.62 2.05 -1.62
N LEU A 174 9.54 2.58 -1.06
CA LEU A 174 9.25 2.56 0.37
C LEU A 174 8.05 1.67 0.63
N ILE A 175 8.15 0.78 1.59
CA ILE A 175 7.07 -0.11 2.00
C ILE A 175 6.78 0.19 3.46
N LYS A 176 5.54 0.58 3.73
CA LYS A 176 5.06 0.90 5.06
C LYS A 176 4.27 -0.29 5.58
N TYR A 177 4.79 -0.93 6.61
CA TYR A 177 4.08 -1.96 7.36
C TYR A 177 3.54 -1.35 8.64
N PHE A 178 2.33 -1.76 9.01
CA PHE A 178 1.71 -1.45 10.29
C PHE A 178 1.54 -2.77 11.03
N PHE A 179 2.21 -2.94 12.16
CA PHE A 179 2.06 -4.09 13.05
C PHE A 179 1.30 -3.68 14.31
N LYS A 180 0.60 -4.64 14.92
CA LYS A 180 -0.16 -4.41 16.16
C LYS A 180 0.72 -4.18 17.40
N ASP A 181 1.95 -4.69 17.41
CA ASP A 181 2.88 -4.57 18.55
C ASP A 181 4.33 -4.85 18.14
N VAL A 182 5.25 -4.64 19.08
CA VAL A 182 6.70 -4.86 18.91
C VAL A 182 7.05 -6.34 18.77
N GLU A 183 6.29 -7.22 19.43
CA GLU A 183 6.51 -8.66 19.38
C GLU A 183 6.26 -9.20 17.97
N SER A 184 5.24 -8.67 17.30
CA SER A 184 4.85 -9.04 15.93
C SER A 184 5.93 -8.70 14.90
N ILE A 185 6.47 -7.49 14.92
CA ILE A 185 7.58 -7.11 14.03
C ILE A 185 8.86 -7.90 14.35
N HIS A 186 9.13 -8.14 15.64
CA HIS A 186 10.29 -8.92 16.05
C HIS A 186 10.17 -10.38 15.57
N LYS A 187 8.98 -10.97 15.67
CA LYS A 187 8.68 -12.29 15.10
C LYS A 187 8.92 -12.31 13.59
N PHE A 188 8.37 -11.34 12.85
CA PHE A 188 8.60 -11.21 11.41
C PHE A 188 10.09 -11.16 11.04
N ALA A 189 10.91 -10.37 11.76
CA ALA A 189 12.35 -10.27 11.52
C ALA A 189 13.11 -11.60 11.76
N HIS A 190 12.51 -12.53 12.52
CA HIS A 190 13.10 -13.84 12.83
C HIS A 190 12.58 -14.98 11.95
N GLU A 191 11.62 -14.72 11.06
CA GLU A 191 11.10 -15.72 10.13
C GLU A 191 12.21 -16.23 9.17
N PRO A 192 12.16 -17.51 8.75
CA PRO A 192 13.18 -18.10 7.89
C PRO A 192 13.45 -17.30 6.60
N LEU A 193 12.38 -16.90 5.89
CA LEU A 193 12.51 -16.13 4.64
C LEU A 193 13.22 -14.79 4.84
N HIS A 194 13.00 -14.11 5.97
CA HIS A 194 13.69 -12.87 6.28
C HIS A 194 15.19 -13.11 6.48
N LYS A 195 15.55 -14.12 7.29
CA LYS A 195 16.94 -14.52 7.56
C LYS A 195 17.66 -14.95 6.28
N GLU A 196 17.03 -15.75 5.44
CA GLU A 196 17.58 -16.22 4.17
C GLU A 196 17.81 -15.06 3.18
N THR A 197 16.85 -14.13 3.10
CA THR A 197 16.97 -12.93 2.25
C THR A 197 18.14 -12.06 2.70
N TRP A 198 18.27 -11.84 4.01
CA TRP A 198 19.36 -11.05 4.57
C TRP A 198 20.72 -11.75 4.43
N ALA A 199 20.78 -13.06 4.63
CA ALA A 199 21.99 -13.86 4.40
C ALA A 199 22.45 -13.78 2.94
N TYR A 200 21.52 -13.90 1.97
CA TYR A 200 21.86 -13.75 0.55
C TYR A 200 22.41 -12.37 0.23
N TYR A 201 21.77 -11.31 0.74
CA TYR A 201 22.23 -9.93 0.54
C TYR A 201 23.64 -9.73 1.10
N ASN A 202 23.89 -10.18 2.33
CA ASN A 202 25.20 -10.07 2.97
C ASN A 202 26.25 -10.96 2.30
N GLN A 203 25.89 -12.13 1.77
CA GLN A 203 26.85 -12.96 1.06
C GLN A 203 27.38 -12.30 -0.22
N HIS A 204 26.53 -11.55 -0.93
CA HIS A 204 26.88 -10.99 -2.25
C HIS A 204 27.31 -9.52 -2.20
N HIS A 205 27.00 -8.80 -1.12
CA HIS A 205 27.33 -7.37 -0.93
C HIS A 205 27.14 -6.50 -2.18
N PRO A 206 25.94 -6.51 -2.81
CA PRO A 206 25.73 -5.80 -4.05
C PRO A 206 25.75 -4.28 -3.82
N GLY A 207 26.89 -3.63 -4.06
CA GLY A 207 27.11 -2.20 -3.75
C GLY A 207 26.17 -1.21 -4.46
N HIS A 208 25.42 -1.67 -5.45
CA HIS A 208 24.39 -0.90 -6.16
C HIS A 208 22.97 -1.07 -5.59
N VAL A 209 22.80 -1.79 -4.48
CA VAL A 209 21.49 -2.02 -3.83
C VAL A 209 21.53 -1.42 -2.44
N GLY A 210 20.76 -0.35 -2.22
CA GLY A 210 20.55 0.22 -0.90
C GLY A 210 19.35 -0.43 -0.21
N ILE A 211 19.49 -0.76 1.06
CA ILE A 211 18.40 -1.17 1.94
C ILE A 211 18.42 -0.27 3.17
N PHE A 212 17.26 0.25 3.56
CA PHE A 212 17.11 1.05 4.77
C PHE A 212 15.84 0.66 5.50
N HIS A 213 15.81 0.91 6.81
CA HIS A 213 14.60 0.71 7.59
C HIS A 213 14.46 1.69 8.76
N GLU A 214 13.23 2.01 9.13
CA GLU A 214 12.90 2.84 10.29
C GLU A 214 11.72 2.22 11.03
N THR A 215 11.80 2.11 12.35
CA THR A 215 10.75 1.53 13.19
C THR A 215 10.26 2.56 14.19
N TYR A 216 8.98 2.93 14.09
CA TYR A 216 8.31 3.83 15.03
C TYR A 216 7.32 3.04 15.88
N ILE A 217 7.46 3.14 17.20
CA ILE A 217 6.62 2.41 18.15
C ILE A 217 5.72 3.42 18.85
N THR A 218 4.41 3.30 18.67
CA THR A 218 3.43 4.07 19.42
C THR A 218 2.80 3.20 20.49
N LYS A 219 2.59 3.79 21.67
CA LYS A 219 1.81 3.20 22.76
C LYS A 219 0.36 3.69 22.66
N ASP A 220 -0.50 3.16 23.52
CA ASP A 220 -1.87 3.63 23.71
C ASP A 220 -1.93 5.17 23.82
N GLY A 221 -2.84 5.77 23.06
CA GLY A 221 -3.00 7.22 22.93
C GLY A 221 -1.81 7.93 22.27
N GLY A 222 -0.96 7.18 21.57
CA GLY A 222 0.25 7.66 20.89
C GLY A 222 0.13 7.75 19.37
N TYR A 223 -1.03 7.45 18.79
CA TYR A 223 -1.28 7.58 17.35
C TYR A 223 -2.61 8.30 17.08
N GLU A 224 -2.60 9.15 16.06
CA GLU A 224 -3.79 9.82 15.53
C GLU A 224 -3.70 9.83 14.01
N ASN A 225 -4.86 9.78 13.36
CA ASN A 225 -4.96 9.87 11.92
C ASN A 225 -6.36 10.34 11.51
N MET A 226 -6.43 10.98 10.34
CA MET A 226 -7.63 11.46 9.70
C MET A 226 -7.52 11.21 8.20
N TYR A 227 -8.59 10.71 7.60
CA TYR A 227 -8.73 10.61 6.15
C TYR A 227 -10.03 11.31 5.74
N VAL A 228 -9.94 12.18 4.73
CA VAL A 228 -11.10 12.93 4.23
C VAL A 228 -11.24 12.61 2.74
N ASN A 229 -12.36 11.99 2.37
CA ASN A 229 -12.64 11.58 0.98
C ASN A 229 -11.51 10.73 0.38
N CYS A 230 -10.97 9.79 1.15
CA CYS A 230 -9.92 8.88 0.71
C CYS A 230 -10.46 7.46 0.57
N HIS A 231 -9.90 6.68 -0.35
CA HIS A 231 -10.00 5.23 -0.26
C HIS A 231 -9.22 4.74 0.99
N PRO A 232 -9.55 3.57 1.56
CA PRO A 232 -8.80 3.02 2.68
C PRO A 232 -7.30 2.94 2.37
N ILE A 233 -6.51 3.69 3.13
CA ILE A 233 -5.07 3.87 2.90
C ILE A 233 -4.32 3.85 4.23
N LEU A 234 -3.03 3.50 4.22
CA LEU A 234 -2.17 3.43 5.42
C LEU A 234 -2.84 2.61 6.54
N LEU A 235 -2.89 3.12 7.78
CA LEU A 235 -3.55 2.43 8.88
C LEU A 235 -5.07 2.31 8.68
N GLY A 236 -5.70 3.17 7.88
CA GLY A 236 -7.13 3.14 7.58
C GLY A 236 -7.58 1.95 6.70
N ARG A 237 -6.64 1.26 6.05
CA ARG A 237 -6.87 -0.06 5.44
C ARG A 237 -6.42 -1.22 6.32
N GLY A 238 -6.13 -0.94 7.59
CA GLY A 238 -5.80 -1.94 8.58
C GLY A 238 -6.95 -2.91 8.79
N GLU A 239 -6.63 -4.17 9.08
CA GLU A 239 -7.62 -5.18 9.42
C GLU A 239 -7.09 -6.09 10.50
N VAL A 240 -7.99 -6.57 11.35
CA VAL A 240 -7.71 -7.46 12.46
C VAL A 240 -8.66 -8.65 12.38
N LYS A 241 -8.13 -9.85 12.64
CA LYS A 241 -8.94 -11.05 12.78
C LYS A 241 -9.61 -11.04 14.16
N VAL A 242 -10.93 -11.18 14.19
CA VAL A 242 -11.75 -11.08 15.40
C VAL A 242 -12.65 -12.30 15.55
N ASN A 243 -12.94 -12.68 16.79
CA ASN A 243 -13.78 -13.82 17.11
C ASN A 243 -15.21 -13.35 17.36
N CYS A 244 -16.12 -13.61 16.41
CA CYS A 244 -17.48 -13.13 16.51
C CYS A 244 -18.32 -14.00 17.47
N ARG A 245 -18.73 -13.43 18.61
CA ARG A 245 -19.44 -14.14 19.70
C ARG A 245 -20.79 -14.77 19.28
N LYS A 246 -21.40 -14.31 18.19
CA LYS A 246 -22.75 -14.73 17.76
C LYS A 246 -22.79 -15.90 16.77
N GLY A 247 -21.65 -16.47 16.39
CA GLY A 247 -21.62 -17.61 15.47
C GLY A 247 -20.37 -18.47 15.51
N GLY A 248 -19.35 -18.13 16.32
CA GLY A 248 -18.09 -18.86 16.36
C GLY A 248 -17.26 -18.75 15.07
N THR A 249 -17.72 -17.95 14.10
CA THR A 249 -17.03 -17.69 12.84
C THR A 249 -15.98 -16.61 13.05
N GLU A 250 -14.76 -16.89 12.59
CA GLU A 250 -13.68 -15.92 12.56
C GLU A 250 -13.94 -14.92 11.42
N GLU A 251 -13.89 -13.62 11.72
CA GLU A 251 -14.14 -12.55 10.75
C GLU A 251 -12.99 -11.53 10.77
N TRP A 252 -12.79 -10.82 9.68
CA TRP A 252 -11.85 -9.73 9.55
C TRP A 252 -12.60 -8.41 9.66
N THR A 253 -12.22 -7.60 10.65
CA THR A 253 -12.79 -6.27 10.86
C THR A 253 -11.75 -5.21 10.50
N GLY A 254 -12.15 -4.23 9.70
CA GLY A 254 -11.30 -3.10 9.32
C GLY A 254 -11.03 -2.18 10.52
N THR A 255 -10.04 -1.31 10.41
CA THR A 255 -9.78 -0.27 11.42
C THR A 255 -10.58 1.02 11.18
N LEU A 256 -11.19 1.19 10.00
CA LEU A 256 -11.77 2.45 9.58
C LEU A 256 -13.14 2.72 10.21
N VAL A 257 -13.24 3.82 10.95
CA VAL A 257 -14.47 4.29 11.61
C VAL A 257 -14.77 5.74 11.21
N SER A 258 -16.03 6.16 11.38
CA SER A 258 -16.42 7.56 11.19
C SER A 258 -15.77 8.46 12.23
N ALA A 259 -15.16 9.57 11.78
CA ALA A 259 -14.62 10.60 12.67
C ALA A 259 -15.67 11.67 13.04
N ASP A 260 -16.89 11.58 12.50
CA ASP A 260 -17.99 12.50 12.79
C ASP A 260 -18.83 12.04 14.01
N THR A 261 -18.29 11.14 14.83
CA THR A 261 -18.82 10.81 16.16
C THR A 261 -18.30 11.81 17.20
N PRO A 262 -19.08 12.13 18.26
CA PRO A 262 -18.65 13.10 19.28
C PRO A 262 -17.27 12.81 19.89
N GLY A 263 -16.93 11.52 20.09
CA GLY A 263 -15.67 11.07 20.68
C GLY A 263 -14.46 11.08 19.73
N LEU A 264 -14.61 11.38 18.44
CA LEU A 264 -13.53 11.33 17.44
C LEU A 264 -13.38 12.65 16.64
N LYS A 265 -14.17 13.68 16.99
CA LYS A 265 -14.26 14.91 16.21
C LYS A 265 -12.98 15.76 16.25
N SER A 266 -12.29 15.83 17.39
CA SER A 266 -11.05 16.60 17.58
C SER A 266 -9.80 15.72 17.57
N PHE A 267 -8.64 16.33 17.30
CA PHE A 267 -7.34 15.63 17.33
C PHE A 267 -7.08 14.95 18.68
N LYS A 268 -7.25 15.67 19.79
CA LYS A 268 -7.05 15.12 21.14
C LYS A 268 -8.05 14.00 21.44
N ALA A 269 -9.31 14.16 21.04
CA ALA A 269 -10.32 13.13 21.23
C ALA A 269 -9.93 11.82 20.53
N ARG A 270 -9.39 11.86 19.31
CA ARG A 270 -8.90 10.66 18.60
C ARG A 270 -7.69 9.98 19.25
N LEU A 271 -6.91 10.72 20.05
CA LEU A 271 -5.84 10.19 20.90
C LEU A 271 -6.36 9.61 22.23
N GLY A 272 -7.67 9.69 22.51
CA GLY A 272 -8.23 9.35 23.81
C GLY A 272 -7.88 10.36 24.90
N LYS A 273 -7.51 11.59 24.53
CA LYS A 273 -7.14 12.67 25.46
C LYS A 273 -8.25 13.72 25.52
N HIS A 274 -8.49 14.25 26.72
CA HIS A 274 -9.41 15.37 26.92
C HIS A 274 -8.73 16.70 26.54
N ASP A 275 -9.55 17.70 26.17
CA ASP A 275 -9.08 19.06 25.86
C ASP A 275 -8.53 19.79 27.07
#